data_AF-A0A5P8U0T4-F1
#
_entry.id   AF-A0A5P8U0T4-F1
#
_cell.length_a   1.000
_cell.length_b   1.000
_cell.length_c   1.000
_cell.angle_alpha   90.00
_cell.angle_beta   90.00
_cell.angle_gamma   90.00
#
_symmetry.space_group_name_H-M   'P 1'
#
loop_
_entity.id
_entity.type
_entity.pdbx_description
1 polymer ?
#
loop_
_entity_poly.entity_id
_entity_poly.type
_entity_poly.pdbx_seq_one_letter_code
_entity_poly.pdbx_strand_id
1 'polypeptide(L)'
;AITFPEPVIGYSIEPKKQADQDKLTTSISKLIEEDPTLRMETNPETGQTILKGMGELHLEIIIDRLKREFKLEINQGAPQVAYKEALTSTVEHKEVYKKQTGGRGKFADIVFEIGPKEKVEGEPDKPGLEFVNKIVGGVIPKEFI
;
A
#
# COMPACT_ATOMS: atom_id res chain seq x y z
N ALA A 1 24.79 -15.98 6.11
CA ALA A 1 24.06 -14.83 5.54
C ALA A 1 24.42 -13.61 6.37
N ILE A 2 24.89 -12.53 5.75
CA ILE A 2 25.21 -11.28 6.45
C ILE A 2 23.89 -10.54 6.67
N THR A 3 23.49 -10.38 7.93
CA THR A 3 22.24 -9.72 8.31
C THR A 3 22.51 -8.23 8.43
N PHE A 4 22.05 -7.44 7.47
CA PHE A 4 22.09 -5.98 7.58
C PHE A 4 20.93 -5.49 8.46
N PRO A 5 21.18 -4.55 9.39
CA PRO A 5 20.13 -3.99 10.23
C PRO A 5 19.04 -3.34 9.38
N GLU A 6 17.79 -3.41 9.84
CA GLU A 6 16.68 -2.80 9.11
C GLU A 6 16.83 -1.27 9.08
N PRO A 7 16.67 -0.64 7.90
CA PRO A 7 16.79 0.80 7.78
C PRO A 7 15.69 1.49 8.58
N VAL A 8 16.09 2.48 9.38
CA VAL A 8 15.22 3.12 10.40
C VAL A 8 14.40 4.27 9.81
N ILE A 9 14.90 4.91 8.74
CA ILE A 9 14.29 6.11 8.15
C ILE A 9 14.14 5.93 6.64
N GLY A 10 12.97 6.31 6.12
CA GLY A 10 12.70 6.38 4.69
C GLY A 10 12.36 7.81 4.27
N TYR A 11 12.84 8.24 3.10
CA TYR A 11 12.43 9.47 2.42
C TYR A 11 11.72 9.13 1.11
N SER A 12 10.65 9.85 0.78
CA SER A 12 10.10 9.86 -0.58
C SER A 12 11.04 10.69 -1.45
N ILE A 13 11.43 10.12 -2.59
CA ILE A 13 12.27 10.78 -3.57
C ILE A 13 11.54 10.86 -4.91
N GLU A 14 11.49 12.06 -5.46
CA GLU A 14 10.87 12.30 -6.75
C GLU A 14 11.81 13.15 -7.63
N PRO A 15 12.07 12.75 -8.89
CA PRO A 15 12.88 13.57 -9.78
C PRO A 15 12.13 14.85 -10.13
N LYS A 16 12.82 15.99 -10.23
CA LYS A 16 12.19 17.25 -10.68
C LYS A 16 11.62 17.16 -12.10
N LYS A 17 12.19 16.28 -12.92
CA LYS A 17 11.80 16.05 -14.31
C LYS A 17 11.40 14.60 -14.49
N GLN A 18 10.24 14.36 -15.08
CA GLN A 18 9.76 13.00 -15.34
C GLN A 18 10.69 12.23 -16.31
N ALA A 19 11.35 12.93 -17.23
CA ALA A 19 12.34 12.35 -18.15
C ALA A 19 13.61 11.83 -17.46
N ASP A 20 13.84 12.17 -16.19
CA ASP A 20 14.99 11.73 -15.40
C ASP A 20 14.65 10.57 -14.44
N GLN A 21 13.42 10.04 -14.49
CA GLN A 21 12.96 8.94 -13.64
C GLN A 21 13.71 7.62 -13.92
N ASP A 22 13.97 7.31 -15.20
CA ASP A 22 14.76 6.14 -15.59
C ASP A 22 16.22 6.25 -15.12
N LYS A 23 16.79 7.47 -15.18
CA LYS A 23 18.16 7.73 -14.70
C LYS A 23 18.23 7.61 -13.20
N LEU A 24 17.25 8.15 -12.46
CA LEU A 24 17.15 8.02 -11.01
C LEU A 24 17.17 6.55 -10.59
N THR A 25 16.35 5.71 -11.23
CA THR A 25 16.25 4.27 -10.94
C THR A 25 17.57 3.55 -11.22
N THR A 26 18.24 3.90 -12.34
CA THR A 26 19.53 3.32 -12.72
C THR A 26 20.65 3.75 -11.78
N SER A 27 20.70 5.03 -11.39
CA SER A 27 21.70 5.59 -10.48
C SER A 27 21.57 5.03 -9.07
N ILE A 28 20.34 4.90 -8.57
CA ILE A 28 20.10 4.31 -7.25
C ILE A 28 20.49 2.83 -7.25
N SER A 29 20.17 2.08 -8.31
CA SER A 29 20.59 0.68 -8.42
C SER A 29 22.11 0.52 -8.29
N LYS A 30 22.90 1.39 -8.95
CA LYS A 30 24.37 1.39 -8.83
C LYS A 30 24.84 1.73 -7.41
N LEU A 31 24.18 2.67 -6.74
CA LEU A 31 24.52 3.04 -5.37
C LEU A 31 24.16 1.94 -4.36
N ILE A 32 23.12 1.15 -4.63
CA ILE A 32 22.77 -0.05 -3.83
C ILE A 32 23.85 -1.14 -3.99
N GLU A 33 24.47 -1.26 -5.16
CA GLU A 33 25.61 -2.18 -5.37
C GLU A 33 26.86 -1.75 -4.58
N GLU A 34 27.07 -0.43 -4.42
CA GLU A 34 28.17 0.12 -3.61
C GLU A 34 27.90 0.03 -2.10
N ASP A 35 26.67 0.34 -1.67
CA ASP A 35 26.25 0.33 -0.28
C ASP A 35 25.02 -0.58 -0.07
N PRO A 36 25.22 -1.81 0.46
CA PRO A 36 24.14 -2.79 0.66
C PRO A 36 23.17 -2.41 1.79
N THR A 37 23.40 -1.30 2.51
CA THR A 37 22.49 -0.80 3.55
C THR A 37 21.39 0.10 2.99
N LEU A 38 21.53 0.53 1.73
CA LEU A 38 20.52 1.30 1.02
C LEU A 38 19.44 0.37 0.45
N ARG A 39 18.16 0.69 0.69
CA ARG A 39 17.04 -0.03 0.07
C ARG A 39 16.13 0.94 -0.66
N MET A 40 15.78 0.59 -1.89
CA MET A 40 14.76 1.29 -2.68
C MET A 40 13.50 0.43 -2.71
N GLU A 41 12.36 1.04 -2.40
CA GLU A 41 11.06 0.39 -2.44
C GLU A 41 10.07 1.33 -3.12
N THR A 42 9.35 0.84 -4.12
CA THR A 42 8.26 1.60 -4.74
C THR A 42 6.97 1.23 -4.02
N ASN A 43 6.30 2.21 -3.42
CA ASN A 43 5.04 1.97 -2.76
C ASN A 43 3.92 1.85 -3.83
N PRO A 44 3.26 0.69 -3.97
CA PRO A 44 2.22 0.50 -4.98
C PRO A 44 0.93 1.29 -4.68
N GLU A 45 0.70 1.69 -3.42
CA GLU A 45 -0.51 2.42 -3.02
C GLU A 45 -0.40 3.92 -3.33
N THR A 46 0.80 4.52 -3.20
CA THR A 46 1.04 5.95 -3.47
C THR A 46 1.75 6.20 -4.80
N GLY A 47 2.32 5.18 -5.43
CA GLY A 47 3.13 5.31 -6.64
C GLY A 47 4.47 6.00 -6.45
N GLN A 48 4.87 6.28 -5.20
CA GLN A 48 6.11 6.97 -4.87
C GLN A 48 7.28 6.01 -4.69
N THR A 49 8.48 6.48 -5.03
CA THR A 49 9.73 5.76 -4.74
C THR A 49 10.24 6.19 -3.37
N ILE A 50 10.35 5.23 -2.45
CA ILE A 50 10.85 5.43 -1.10
C ILE A 50 12.28 4.91 -1.02
N LEU A 51 13.19 5.79 -0.59
CA LEU A 51 14.57 5.44 -0.31
C LEU A 51 14.75 5.27 1.20
N LYS A 52 15.13 4.06 1.62
CA LYS A 52 15.35 3.68 3.02
C LYS A 52 16.84 3.62 3.31
N GLY A 53 17.27 4.23 4.41
CA GLY A 53 18.66 4.25 4.85
C GLY A 53 18.79 4.12 6.37
N MET A 54 20.01 3.91 6.85
CA MET A 54 20.29 3.73 8.28
C MET A 54 20.11 5.01 9.11
N GLY A 55 20.15 6.19 8.50
CA GLY A 55 19.98 7.46 9.18
C GLY A 55 19.88 8.65 8.22
N GLU A 56 19.51 9.81 8.75
CA GLU A 56 19.31 11.05 7.99
C GLU A 56 20.58 11.47 7.24
N LEU A 57 21.74 11.46 7.93
CA LEU A 57 23.03 11.83 7.34
C LEU A 57 23.42 10.94 6.14
N HIS A 58 23.11 9.64 6.21
CA HIS A 58 23.41 8.73 5.11
C HIS A 58 22.58 9.11 3.86
N LEU A 59 21.29 9.39 4.04
CA LEU A 59 20.41 9.79 2.96
C LEU A 59 20.82 11.14 2.36
N GLU A 60 21.23 12.11 3.17
CA GLU A 60 21.74 13.40 2.68
C GLU A 60 23.00 13.26 1.81
N ILE A 61 23.96 12.42 2.24
CA ILE A 61 25.19 12.17 1.46
C ILE A 61 24.86 11.51 0.12
N ILE A 62 23.92 10.55 0.11
CA ILE A 62 23.48 9.88 -1.12
C ILE A 62 22.79 10.84 -2.08
N ILE A 63 21.92 11.73 -1.57
CA ILE A 63 21.24 12.75 -2.38
C ILE A 63 22.25 13.75 -2.96
N ASP A 64 23.24 14.18 -2.18
CA ASP A 64 24.33 15.05 -2.67
C ASP A 64 25.19 14.35 -3.74
N ARG A 65 25.51 13.06 -3.55
CA ARG A 65 26.17 12.23 -4.58
C ARG A 65 25.35 12.15 -5.87
N LEU A 66 24.05 11.88 -5.78
CA LEU A 66 23.15 11.84 -6.93
C LEU A 66 23.13 13.17 -7.70
N LYS A 67 23.15 14.29 -6.97
CA LYS A 67 23.20 15.63 -7.56
C LYS A 67 24.55 15.94 -8.22
N ARG A 68 25.67 15.51 -7.62
CA ARG A 68 27.02 15.80 -8.13
C ARG A 68 27.47 14.88 -9.26
N GLU A 69 27.31 13.58 -9.10
CA GLU A 69 27.79 12.57 -10.06
C GLU A 69 26.84 12.44 -11.26
N PHE A 70 25.54 12.44 -11.01
CA PHE A 70 24.54 12.18 -12.06
C PHE A 70 23.83 13.44 -12.56
N LYS A 71 24.13 14.61 -11.97
CA LYS A 71 23.48 15.90 -12.27
C LYS A 71 21.95 15.82 -12.20
N LEU A 72 21.44 14.98 -11.30
CA LEU A 72 20.01 14.79 -11.08
C LEU A 72 19.53 15.76 -10.01
N GLU A 73 18.48 16.52 -10.32
CA GLU A 73 17.77 17.29 -9.31
C GLU A 73 16.61 16.47 -8.76
N ILE A 74 16.68 16.15 -7.48
CA ILE A 74 15.72 15.32 -6.77
C ILE A 74 15.03 16.17 -5.70
N ASN A 75 13.72 16.02 -5.56
CA ASN A 75 12.97 16.54 -4.43
C ASN A 75 12.88 15.46 -3.35
N GLN A 76 13.18 15.83 -2.11
CA GLN A 76 13.04 14.96 -0.95
C GLN A 76 11.79 15.38 -0.15
N GLY A 77 11.03 14.40 0.31
CA GLY A 77 9.86 14.61 1.16
C GLY A 77 9.68 13.46 2.15
N ALA A 78 8.93 13.70 3.22
CA ALA A 78 8.53 12.61 4.10
C ALA A 78 7.68 11.59 3.32
N PRO A 79 7.93 10.28 3.49
CA PRO A 79 7.12 9.25 2.83
C PRO A 79 5.67 9.40 3.29
N GLN A 80 4.76 9.38 2.32
CA GLN A 80 3.34 9.33 2.66
C GLN A 80 3.02 7.98 3.28
N VAL A 81 2.42 8.01 4.46
CA VAL A 81 1.90 6.83 5.13
C VAL A 81 0.56 6.50 4.48
N ALA A 82 0.45 5.31 3.88
CA ALA A 82 -0.82 4.78 3.42
C ALA A 82 -1.65 4.41 4.65
N TYR A 83 -2.48 5.33 5.12
CA TYR A 83 -3.42 5.06 6.20
C TYR A 83 -4.46 4.05 5.72
N LYS A 84 -4.64 2.99 6.50
CA LYS A 84 -5.68 1.98 6.29
C LYS A 84 -6.76 2.18 7.35
N GLU A 85 -8.01 2.18 6.91
CA GLU A 85 -9.15 2.26 7.81
C GLU A 85 -9.60 0.85 8.21
N ALA A 86 -9.86 0.65 9.49
CA ALA A 86 -10.40 -0.59 10.02
C ALA A 86 -11.58 -0.28 10.95
N LEU A 87 -12.62 -1.11 10.88
CA LEU A 87 -13.77 -1.00 11.75
C LEU A 87 -13.40 -1.47 13.17
N THR A 88 -13.80 -0.72 14.19
CA THR A 88 -13.52 -1.08 15.59
C THR A 88 -14.62 -1.91 16.24
N SER A 89 -15.79 -1.96 15.60
CA SER A 89 -16.99 -2.58 16.18
C SER A 89 -17.78 -3.29 15.08
N THR A 90 -18.45 -4.37 15.48
CA THR A 90 -19.33 -5.12 14.61
C THR A 90 -20.67 -4.40 14.49
N VAL A 91 -21.14 -4.21 13.26
CA VAL A 91 -22.41 -3.55 12.94
C VAL A 91 -23.21 -4.45 12.01
N GLU A 92 -24.47 -4.70 12.35
CA GLU A 92 -25.43 -5.28 11.44
C GLU A 92 -26.01 -4.18 10.55
N HIS A 93 -25.92 -4.35 9.23
CA HIS A 93 -26.46 -3.42 8.26
C HIS A 93 -27.47 -4.11 7.35
N LYS A 94 -28.56 -3.41 7.09
CA LYS A 94 -29.61 -3.84 6.16
C LYS A 94 -29.69 -2.82 5.02
N GLU A 95 -29.39 -3.26 3.80
CA GLU A 95 -29.50 -2.44 2.60
C GLU A 95 -30.54 -3.02 1.64
N VAL A 96 -31.49 -2.17 1.23
CA VAL A 96 -32.51 -2.51 0.25
C VAL A 96 -32.25 -1.73 -1.02
N TYR A 97 -31.79 -2.43 -2.06
CA TYR A 97 -31.64 -1.86 -3.38
C TYR A 97 -32.90 -2.08 -4.21
N LYS A 98 -33.66 -1.00 -4.44
CA LYS A 98 -34.84 -1.01 -5.30
C LYS A 98 -34.69 0.01 -6.42
N LYS A 99 -34.42 -0.49 -7.64
CA LYS A 99 -34.38 0.36 -8.84
C LYS A 99 -35.39 -0.15 -9.87
N GLN A 100 -36.47 0.62 -10.02
CA GLN A 100 -37.56 0.32 -10.96
C GLN A 100 -37.91 1.58 -11.75
N THR A 101 -37.36 1.70 -12.95
CA THR A 101 -37.71 2.72 -13.95
C THR A 101 -38.52 2.04 -15.05
N GLY A 102 -39.83 1.85 -14.82
CA GLY A 102 -40.80 1.36 -15.81
C GLY A 102 -40.50 -0.02 -16.42
N GLY A 103 -40.91 -1.11 -15.76
CA GLY A 103 -40.75 -2.49 -16.24
C GLY A 103 -40.26 -3.46 -15.17
N ARG A 104 -39.66 -4.60 -15.58
CA ARG A 104 -38.94 -5.54 -14.68
C ARG A 104 -37.80 -4.80 -13.98
N GLY A 105 -38.00 -4.45 -12.71
CA GLY A 105 -37.01 -3.77 -11.88
C GLY A 105 -36.01 -4.73 -11.26
N LYS A 106 -34.93 -4.17 -10.70
CA LYS A 106 -34.00 -4.90 -9.83
C LYS A 106 -34.39 -4.62 -8.38
N PHE A 107 -34.55 -5.69 -7.62
CA PHE A 107 -34.80 -5.65 -6.18
C PHE A 107 -33.80 -6.58 -5.49
N ALA A 108 -33.11 -6.06 -4.48
CA ALA A 108 -32.29 -6.84 -3.57
C ALA A 108 -32.51 -6.31 -2.15
N ASP A 109 -32.66 -7.22 -1.20
CA ASP A 109 -32.67 -6.92 0.23
C ASP A 109 -31.55 -7.76 0.84
N ILE A 110 -30.52 -7.10 1.38
CA ILE A 110 -29.34 -7.76 1.94
C ILE A 110 -29.19 -7.31 3.39
N VAL A 111 -29.09 -8.30 4.28
CA VAL A 111 -28.70 -8.11 5.67
C VAL A 111 -27.33 -8.74 5.83
N PHE A 112 -26.36 -7.95 6.27
CA PHE A 112 -25.00 -8.42 6.49
C PHE A 112 -24.42 -7.81 7.76
N GLU A 113 -23.53 -8.59 8.39
CA GLU A 113 -22.75 -8.15 9.53
C GLU A 113 -21.36 -7.75 9.03
N ILE A 114 -20.92 -6.55 9.37
CA ILE A 114 -19.58 -6.06 9.05
C ILE A 114 -18.85 -5.72 10.36
N GLY A 115 -17.63 -6.20 10.52
CA GLY A 115 -16.87 -5.99 11.74
C GLY A 115 -15.37 -6.15 11.52
N PRO A 116 -14.56 -5.84 12.56
CA PRO A 116 -13.15 -6.16 12.54
C PRO A 116 -12.95 -7.66 12.36
N LYS A 117 -11.93 -8.05 11.58
CA LYS A 117 -11.49 -9.43 11.51
C LYS A 117 -11.02 -9.87 12.92
N GLU A 118 -11.50 -11.01 13.39
CA GLU A 118 -10.94 -11.63 14.59
C GLU A 118 -9.46 -11.94 14.32
N LYS A 119 -8.57 -11.31 15.11
CA LYS A 119 -7.16 -11.67 15.11
C LYS A 119 -7.05 -13.06 15.73
N VAL A 120 -6.93 -14.09 14.90
CA VAL A 120 -6.66 -15.44 15.36
C VAL A 120 -5.21 -15.47 15.88
N GLU A 121 -5.05 -15.71 17.17
CA GLU A 121 -3.76 -15.83 17.83
C GLU A 121 -2.95 -16.98 17.19
N GLY A 122 -1.90 -16.64 16.44
CA GLY A 122 -0.99 -17.62 15.80
C GLY A 122 -0.96 -17.62 14.27
N GLU A 123 -1.82 -16.88 13.56
CA GLU A 123 -1.69 -16.68 12.11
C GLU A 123 -1.09 -15.30 11.79
N PRO A 124 -0.20 -15.19 10.78
CA PRO A 124 0.25 -13.89 10.31
C PRO A 124 -0.97 -13.07 9.87
N ASP A 125 -0.97 -11.78 10.22
CA ASP A 125 -2.01 -10.80 9.86
C ASP A 125 -2.14 -10.78 8.33
N LYS A 126 -2.98 -11.66 7.77
CA LYS A 126 -3.15 -11.80 6.33
C LYS A 126 -3.91 -10.57 5.85
N PRO A 127 -3.31 -9.71 5.00
CA PRO A 127 -4.01 -8.56 4.46
C PRO A 127 -5.17 -9.05 3.59
N GLY A 128 -6.39 -8.59 3.88
CA GLY A 128 -7.56 -8.92 3.08
C GLY A 128 -8.88 -8.76 3.82
N LEU A 129 -9.96 -8.68 3.04
CA LEU A 129 -11.34 -8.77 3.54
C LEU A 129 -11.73 -10.25 3.68
N GLU A 130 -12.31 -10.61 4.80
CA GLU A 130 -12.87 -11.94 5.01
C GLU A 130 -14.37 -11.92 4.75
N PHE A 131 -14.84 -12.79 3.85
CA PHE A 131 -16.26 -12.95 3.56
C PHE A 131 -16.76 -14.26 4.15
N VAL A 132 -17.65 -14.17 5.14
CA VAL A 132 -18.26 -15.34 5.78
C VAL A 132 -19.70 -15.48 5.29
N ASN A 133 -19.95 -16.52 4.50
CA ASN A 133 -21.31 -16.83 4.08
C ASN A 133 -22.03 -17.68 5.14
N LYS A 134 -23.10 -17.13 5.74
CA LYS A 134 -24.00 -17.85 6.65
C LYS A 134 -25.39 -18.10 6.04
N ILE A 135 -25.53 -18.01 4.71
CA ILE A 135 -26.84 -18.13 4.04
C ILE A 135 -27.30 -19.59 4.05
N VAL A 136 -28.45 -19.83 4.66
CA VAL A 136 -29.11 -21.14 4.70
C VAL A 136 -30.39 -21.13 3.84
N GLY A 137 -30.72 -22.28 3.23
CA GLY A 137 -32.02 -22.49 2.59
C GLY A 137 -32.21 -21.91 1.18
N GLY A 138 -31.15 -21.47 0.49
CA GLY A 138 -31.25 -21.04 -0.92
C GLY A 138 -32.03 -19.74 -1.14
N VAL A 139 -32.16 -18.91 -0.10
CA VAL A 139 -32.85 -17.60 -0.13
C VAL A 139 -32.21 -16.65 -1.15
N ILE A 140 -30.91 -16.79 -1.39
CA ILE A 140 -30.16 -16.09 -2.42
C ILE A 140 -29.60 -17.15 -3.40
N PRO A 141 -29.76 -16.98 -4.73
CA PRO A 141 -29.15 -17.88 -5.69
C PRO A 141 -27.62 -17.88 -5.53
N LYS A 142 -27.00 -19.07 -5.57
CA LYS A 142 -25.55 -19.22 -5.34
C LYS A 142 -24.66 -18.45 -6.32
N GLU A 143 -25.21 -18.04 -7.47
CA GLU A 143 -24.51 -17.20 -8.45
C GLU A 143 -24.30 -15.75 -7.97
N PHE A 144 -25.00 -15.32 -6.93
CA PHE A 144 -24.94 -13.96 -6.37
C PHE A 144 -24.32 -13.90 -4.97
N ILE A 145 -23.68 -14.99 -4.52
CA ILE A 145 -23.05 -15.14 -3.21
C ILE A 145 -21.53 -14.99 -3.33
#